data_AF-A0A7C5XFD5-F1
#
_entry.id   AF-A0A7C5XFD5-F1
#
_cell.length_a   1.000
_cell.length_b   1.000
_cell.length_c   1.000
_cell.angle_alpha   90.00
_cell.angle_beta   90.00
_cell.angle_gamma   90.00
#
_symmetry.space_group_name_H-M   'P 1'
#
loop_
_entity.id
_entity.type
_entity.pdbx_description
1 polymer ?
#
loop_
_entity_poly.entity_id
_entity_poly.type
_entity_poly.pdbx_seq_one_letter_code
_entity_poly.pdbx_strand_id
1 'polypeptide(L)'
;MREKEGFVDASALVNTGFETETPQLLLPLRLASALGLWPPPPEAQLLEFGTAGGPVRNYVVPNSLEVWVLSGDRVVGSVVSDAVISNVELEALINDKLAGALGIMILNPATDEWRFRDNDASVIRRTEPPRYWF
;
A
#
# COMPACT_ATOMS: atom_id res chain seq x y z
N MET A 1 1.41 12.59 13.27
CA MET A 1 0.27 12.50 12.34
C MET A 1 0.10 13.87 11.70
N ARG A 2 0.17 13.96 10.38
CA ARG A 2 -0.20 15.18 9.65
C ARG A 2 -1.32 14.79 8.69
N GLU A 3 -2.54 14.82 9.19
CA GLU A 3 -3.73 14.69 8.35
C GLU A 3 -4.03 16.09 7.80
N LYS A 4 -4.01 16.21 6.48
CA LYS A 4 -4.68 17.30 5.76
C LYS A 4 -5.79 16.64 4.96
N GLU A 5 -6.92 17.33 4.77
CA GLU A 5 -8.03 16.81 3.96
C GLU A 5 -7.51 16.17 2.66
N GLY A 6 -7.76 14.87 2.47
CA GLY A 6 -7.37 14.11 1.28
C GLY A 6 -5.96 13.48 1.28
N PHE A 7 -5.13 13.68 2.30
CA PHE A 7 -3.76 13.12 2.35
C PHE A 7 -3.43 12.47 3.71
N VAL A 8 -2.82 11.28 3.67
CA VAL A 8 -2.40 10.54 4.86
C VAL A 8 -1.01 9.94 4.64
N ASP A 9 -0.08 10.25 5.55
CA ASP A 9 1.20 9.52 5.66
C ASP A 9 0.99 8.25 6.49
N ALA A 10 1.43 7.10 5.97
CA ALA A 10 1.32 5.79 6.64
C ALA A 10 2.54 4.89 6.32
N SER A 11 2.81 3.93 7.21
CA SER A 11 3.65 2.77 6.87
C SER A 11 2.80 1.74 6.14
N ALA A 12 3.37 1.07 5.14
CA ALA A 12 2.72 -0.02 4.42
C ALA A 12 3.69 -1.17 4.20
N LEU A 13 3.22 -2.40 4.39
CA LEU A 13 3.98 -3.62 4.18
C LEU A 13 3.97 -4.00 2.71
N VAL A 14 5.15 -4.20 2.12
CA VAL A 14 5.25 -4.76 0.76
C VAL A 14 4.99 -6.25 0.83
N ASN A 15 3.87 -6.69 0.24
CA ASN A 15 3.48 -8.08 0.18
C ASN A 15 3.54 -8.56 -1.28
N THR A 16 4.64 -9.21 -1.65
CA THR A 16 4.83 -9.73 -3.02
C THR A 16 3.94 -10.92 -3.35
N GLY A 17 3.29 -11.55 -2.35
CA GLY A 17 2.27 -12.59 -2.56
C GLY A 17 0.87 -12.01 -2.77
N PHE A 18 0.68 -10.70 -2.63
CA PHE A 18 -0.52 -10.01 -3.07
C PHE A 18 -0.37 -9.68 -4.56
N GLU A 19 -0.81 -10.63 -5.39
CA GLU A 19 -0.65 -10.59 -6.84
C GLU A 19 -1.97 -10.22 -7.52
N THR A 20 -2.00 -9.09 -8.23
CA THR A 20 -3.17 -8.65 -9.02
C THR A 20 -2.72 -7.99 -10.33
N GLU A 21 -3.65 -7.69 -11.23
CA GLU A 21 -3.32 -7.12 -12.54
C GLU A 21 -2.96 -5.63 -12.51
N THR A 22 -3.44 -4.89 -11.49
CA THR A 22 -3.25 -3.44 -11.34
C THR A 22 -2.40 -3.11 -10.12
N PRO A 23 -1.77 -1.92 -10.04
CA PRO A 23 -1.23 -1.39 -8.79
C PRO A 23 -2.34 -1.22 -7.75
N GLN A 24 -2.16 -1.81 -6.57
CA GLN A 24 -3.15 -1.77 -5.51
C GLN A 24 -2.51 -1.48 -4.16
N LEU A 25 -3.21 -0.66 -3.37
CA LEU A 25 -2.91 -0.45 -1.96
C LEU A 25 -4.10 -0.95 -1.14
N LEU A 26 -3.88 -1.99 -0.34
CA LEU A 26 -4.88 -2.45 0.60
C LEU A 26 -4.86 -1.53 1.83
N LEU A 27 -6.05 -1.09 2.24
CA LEU A 27 -6.28 -0.16 3.34
C LEU A 27 -7.11 -0.84 4.43
N PRO A 28 -6.65 -0.82 5.69
CA PRO A 28 -7.54 -1.03 6.83
C PRO A 28 -8.68 -0.02 6.84
N LEU A 29 -9.85 -0.41 7.37
CA LEU A 29 -11.06 0.43 7.42
C LEU A 29 -10.84 1.86 7.92
N ARG A 30 -10.00 2.06 8.94
CA ARG A 30 -9.74 3.40 9.48
C ARG A 30 -8.90 4.27 8.57
N LEU A 31 -7.93 3.68 7.87
CA LEU A 31 -7.16 4.38 6.86
C LEU A 31 -8.05 4.76 5.67
N ALA A 32 -8.91 3.84 5.23
CA ALA A 32 -9.90 4.14 4.18
C ALA A 32 -10.86 5.27 4.60
N SER A 33 -11.31 5.27 5.86
CA SER A 33 -12.16 6.33 6.42
C SER A 33 -11.45 7.69 6.45
N ALA A 34 -10.17 7.73 6.87
CA ALA A 34 -9.37 8.94 6.89
C ALA A 34 -9.14 9.53 5.49
N LEU A 35 -9.15 8.68 4.45
CA LEU A 35 -9.06 9.07 3.04
C LEU A 35 -10.42 9.36 2.40
N GLY A 36 -11.54 9.26 3.14
CA GLY A 36 -12.88 9.48 2.60
C GLY A 36 -13.38 8.39 1.65
N LEU A 37 -12.73 7.21 1.65
CA LEU A 37 -13.10 6.04 0.84
C LEU A 37 -14.03 5.08 1.59
N TRP A 38 -14.33 5.37 2.86
CA TRP A 38 -15.28 4.62 3.67
C TRP A 38 -16.35 5.55 4.28
N PRO A 39 -17.66 5.23 4.18
CA PRO A 39 -18.26 4.06 3.53
C PRO A 39 -17.92 4.00 2.02
N PRO A 40 -17.96 2.81 1.39
CA PRO A 40 -17.51 2.65 0.01
C PRO A 40 -18.30 3.58 -0.93
N PRO A 41 -17.63 4.30 -1.84
CA PRO A 41 -18.31 5.16 -2.79
C PRO A 41 -19.06 4.33 -3.85
N PRO A 42 -19.99 4.94 -4.63
CA PRO A 42 -20.82 4.21 -5.59
C PRO A 42 -20.08 3.41 -6.66
N GLU A 43 -18.87 3.85 -7.03
CA GLU A 43 -17.98 3.20 -7.98
C GLU A 43 -17.22 2.00 -7.40
N ALA A 44 -17.32 1.75 -6.09
CA ALA A 44 -16.67 0.63 -5.44
C ALA A 44 -17.23 -0.72 -5.92
N GLN A 45 -16.33 -1.67 -6.16
CA GLN A 45 -16.64 -3.02 -6.60
C GLN A 45 -16.38 -4.01 -5.47
N LEU A 46 -17.28 -4.94 -5.22
CA LEU A 46 -17.02 -6.03 -4.26
C LEU A 46 -16.37 -7.19 -5.00
N LEU A 47 -15.07 -7.40 -4.79
CA LEU A 47 -14.28 -8.44 -5.45
C LEU A 47 -13.82 -9.51 -4.45
N GLU A 48 -13.66 -10.74 -4.94
CA GLU A 48 -13.13 -11.87 -4.17
C GLU A 48 -11.62 -12.01 -4.41
N PHE A 49 -10.87 -12.13 -3.32
CA PHE A 49 -9.42 -12.29 -3.31
C PHE A 49 -9.05 -13.63 -2.70
N GLY A 50 -8.17 -14.37 -3.37
CA GLY A 50 -7.56 -15.57 -2.79
C GLY A 50 -6.50 -15.19 -1.77
N THR A 51 -6.60 -15.72 -0.55
CA THR A 51 -5.57 -15.57 0.48
C THR A 51 -5.11 -16.94 0.98
N ALA A 52 -4.00 -16.98 1.71
CA ALA A 52 -3.56 -18.20 2.39
C ALA A 52 -4.59 -18.74 3.40
N GLY A 53 -5.44 -17.88 3.97
CA GLY A 53 -6.51 -18.24 4.90
C GLY A 53 -7.84 -18.60 4.22
N GLY A 54 -7.91 -18.60 2.89
CA GLY A 54 -9.13 -18.78 2.12
C GLY A 54 -9.59 -17.50 1.40
N PRO A 55 -10.69 -17.58 0.62
CA PRO A 55 -11.19 -16.43 -0.11
C PRO A 55 -11.77 -15.36 0.82
N VAL A 56 -11.49 -14.09 0.54
CA VAL A 56 -12.07 -12.93 1.22
C VAL A 56 -12.72 -11.99 0.22
N ARG A 57 -13.73 -11.22 0.64
CA ARG A 57 -14.37 -10.22 -0.21
C ARG A 57 -14.05 -8.83 0.29
N ASN A 58 -13.43 -8.02 -0.57
CA ASN A 58 -13.05 -6.66 -0.26
C ASN A 58 -13.70 -5.69 -1.25
N TYR A 59 -13.97 -4.47 -0.79
CA TYR A 59 -14.33 -3.39 -1.69
C TYR A 59 -13.08 -2.89 -2.41
N VAL A 60 -13.19 -2.66 -3.70
CA VAL A 60 -12.13 -2.09 -4.54
C VAL A 60 -12.65 -0.80 -5.13
N VAL A 61 -11.96 0.31 -4.90
CA VAL A 61 -12.28 1.61 -5.50
C VAL A 61 -11.22 1.89 -6.57
N PRO A 62 -11.53 1.68 -7.86
CA PRO A 62 -10.53 1.73 -8.92
C PRO A 62 -9.91 3.13 -9.10
N ASN A 63 -8.60 3.21 -9.32
CA ASN A 63 -7.85 4.45 -9.59
C ASN A 63 -8.13 5.60 -8.60
N SER A 64 -8.40 5.28 -7.34
CA SER A 64 -8.84 6.24 -6.31
C SER A 64 -7.70 6.82 -5.48
N LEU A 65 -6.49 6.28 -5.63
CA LEU A 65 -5.31 6.70 -4.89
C LEU A 65 -4.22 7.19 -5.82
N GLU A 66 -3.54 8.25 -5.41
CA GLU A 66 -2.18 8.55 -5.85
C GLU A 66 -1.23 8.18 -4.71
N VAL A 67 -0.27 7.29 -4.99
CA VAL A 67 0.65 6.77 -3.97
C VAL A 67 2.06 7.30 -4.20
N TRP A 68 2.68 7.78 -3.13
CA TRP A 68 4.09 8.18 -3.09
C TRP A 68 4.83 7.40 -1.99
N VAL A 69 6.10 7.08 -2.24
CA VAL A 69 7.04 6.64 -1.20
C VAL A 69 7.80 7.86 -0.69
N LEU A 70 7.67 8.12 0.61
CA LEU A 70 8.46 9.12 1.31
C LEU A 70 9.74 8.46 1.83
N SER A 71 10.88 9.06 1.51
CA SER A 71 12.18 8.67 2.05
C SER A 71 12.96 9.91 2.47
N GLY A 72 13.88 9.77 3.44
CA GLY A 72 14.55 10.94 4.06
C GLY A 72 15.28 11.89 3.09
N ASP A 73 15.65 11.40 1.92
CA ASP A 73 16.36 12.13 0.86
C ASP A 73 15.48 12.49 -0.35
N ARG A 74 14.36 11.79 -0.59
CA ARG A 74 13.49 12.02 -1.76
C ARG A 74 12.07 11.49 -1.61
N VAL A 75 11.20 11.94 -2.50
CA VAL A 75 9.85 11.41 -2.70
C VAL A 75 9.79 10.72 -4.07
N VAL A 76 9.17 9.54 -4.15
CA VAL A 76 9.02 8.77 -5.41
C VAL A 76 7.55 8.49 -5.67
N GLY A 77 7.07 8.81 -6.88
CA GLY A 77 5.65 8.71 -7.27
C GLY A 77 5.24 9.88 -8.19
N SER A 78 3.94 10.12 -8.41
CA SER A 78 2.82 9.29 -7.97
C SER A 78 2.64 8.04 -8.83
N VAL A 79 2.05 7.00 -8.22
CA VAL A 79 1.48 5.86 -8.93
C VAL A 79 -0.03 5.84 -8.65
N VAL A 80 -0.83 5.97 -9.72
CA VAL A 80 -2.28 5.79 -9.64
C VAL A 80 -2.56 4.33 -9.31
N SER A 81 -3.36 4.09 -8.27
CA SER A 81 -3.60 2.76 -7.70
C SER A 81 -5.04 2.57 -7.30
N ASP A 82 -5.50 1.31 -7.30
CA ASP A 82 -6.79 0.96 -6.71
C ASP A 82 -6.68 0.91 -5.18
N ALA A 83 -7.71 1.39 -4.48
CA ALA A 83 -7.84 1.16 -3.04
C ALA A 83 -8.58 -0.15 -2.79
N VAL A 84 -7.96 -1.08 -2.08
CA VAL A 84 -8.63 -2.30 -1.61
C VAL A 84 -8.97 -2.14 -0.14
N ILE A 85 -10.24 -2.02 0.21
CA ILE A 85 -10.68 -1.81 1.58
C ILE A 85 -10.89 -3.17 2.26
N SER A 86 -10.09 -3.44 3.27
CA SER A 86 -10.16 -4.66 4.08
C SER A 86 -10.72 -4.38 5.47
N ASN A 87 -11.62 -5.25 5.93
CA ASN A 87 -12.16 -5.23 7.28
C ASN A 87 -11.39 -6.14 8.27
N VAL A 88 -10.38 -6.88 7.79
CA VAL A 88 -9.59 -7.82 8.61
C VAL A 88 -8.12 -7.40 8.76
N GLU A 89 -7.57 -6.71 7.77
CA GLU A 89 -6.16 -6.28 7.80
C GLU A 89 -5.98 -5.09 8.74
N LEU A 90 -4.87 -5.08 9.47
CA LEU A 90 -4.56 -4.07 10.48
C LEU A 90 -3.56 -3.02 10.00
N GLU A 91 -2.81 -3.30 8.94
CA GLU A 91 -1.87 -2.39 8.32
C GLU A 91 -2.09 -2.30 6.81
N ALA A 92 -1.56 -1.27 6.18
CA ALA A 92 -1.68 -1.11 4.73
C ALA A 92 -0.74 -2.08 4.01
N LEU A 93 -1.21 -2.67 2.89
CA LEU A 93 -0.39 -3.59 2.08
C LEU A 93 -0.17 -3.06 0.67
N ILE A 94 1.08 -3.01 0.24
CA ILE A 94 1.48 -2.72 -1.13
C ILE A 94 1.55 -4.05 -1.90
N ASN A 95 0.83 -4.15 -3.02
CA ASN A 95 0.87 -5.33 -3.89
C ASN A 95 2.12 -5.35 -4.79
N ASP A 96 2.34 -6.45 -5.51
CA ASP A 96 3.51 -6.63 -6.38
C ASP A 96 3.63 -5.56 -7.48
N LYS A 97 2.51 -5.19 -8.12
CA LYS A 97 2.48 -4.19 -9.19
C LYS A 97 2.81 -2.79 -8.69
N LEU A 98 2.26 -2.40 -7.55
CA LEU A 98 2.52 -1.10 -6.95
C LEU A 98 3.96 -1.00 -6.46
N ALA A 99 4.49 -2.05 -5.81
CA ALA A 99 5.89 -2.10 -5.41
C ALA A 99 6.83 -1.93 -6.62
N GLY A 100 6.57 -2.65 -7.71
CA GLY A 100 7.34 -2.55 -8.95
C GLY A 100 7.25 -1.18 -9.61
N ALA A 101 6.06 -0.57 -9.64
CA ALA A 101 5.82 0.76 -10.21
C ALA A 101 6.52 1.87 -9.41
N LEU A 102 6.54 1.76 -8.08
CA LEU A 102 7.29 2.65 -7.18
C LEU A 102 8.80 2.38 -7.18
N GLY A 103 9.24 1.33 -7.89
CA GLY A 103 10.65 0.95 -7.98
C GLY A 103 11.22 0.44 -6.66
N ILE A 104 10.39 -0.11 -5.76
CA ILE A 104 10.85 -0.67 -4.49
C ILE A 104 11.52 -2.03 -4.76
N MET A 105 12.74 -2.19 -4.27
CA MET A 105 13.50 -3.44 -4.30
C MET A 105 13.73 -3.93 -2.88
N ILE A 106 13.12 -5.06 -2.51
CA ILE A 106 13.42 -5.76 -1.25
C ILE A 106 14.80 -6.41 -1.38
N LEU A 107 15.70 -6.10 -0.45
CA LEU A 107 17.05 -6.66 -0.42
C LEU A 107 17.15 -7.82 0.57
N ASN A 108 16.71 -7.58 1.80
CA ASN A 108 16.69 -8.60 2.84
C ASN A 108 15.51 -8.37 3.79
N PRO A 109 14.44 -9.16 3.69
CA PRO A 109 13.26 -8.99 4.54
C PRO A 109 13.51 -9.38 6.00
N ALA A 110 14.52 -10.21 6.30
CA ALA A 110 14.84 -10.59 7.68
C ALA A 110 15.56 -9.48 8.46
N THR A 111 16.12 -8.50 7.75
CA THR A 111 16.82 -7.35 8.33
C THR A 111 16.18 -6.02 7.93
N ASP A 112 14.99 -6.04 7.31
CA ASP A 112 14.26 -4.83 6.90
C ASP A 112 15.03 -3.95 5.89
N GLU A 113 15.80 -4.57 4.98
CA GLU A 113 16.62 -3.85 4.00
C GLU A 113 15.93 -3.74 2.65
N TRP A 114 15.90 -2.52 2.11
CA TRP A 114 15.35 -2.22 0.80
C TRP A 114 16.08 -1.07 0.12
N ARG A 115 15.82 -0.84 -1.18
CA ARG A 115 16.28 0.35 -1.93
C ARG A 115 15.34 0.69 -3.08
N PHE A 116 15.52 1.86 -3.69
CA PHE A 116 14.90 2.12 -5.00
C PHE A 116 15.72 1.47 -6.11
N ARG A 117 15.05 1.04 -7.18
CA ARG A 117 15.66 0.40 -8.35
C ARG A 117 16.71 1.26 -9.04
N ASP A 118 16.54 2.58 -9.01
CA ASP A 118 17.46 3.57 -9.61
C ASP A 118 18.62 3.96 -8.67
N ASN A 119 18.64 3.48 -7.43
CA ASN A 119 19.74 3.73 -6.51
C ASN A 119 20.95 2.83 -6.82
N ASP A 120 22.15 3.33 -6.52
CA ASP A 120 23.37 2.52 -6.48
C ASP A 120 23.22 1.34 -5.50
N ALA A 121 23.95 0.25 -5.73
CA ALA A 121 23.89 -0.95 -4.88
C ALA A 121 24.36 -0.70 -3.43
N SER A 122 25.17 0.33 -3.20
CA SER A 122 25.62 0.74 -1.86
C SER A 122 24.54 1.46 -1.04
N VAL A 123 23.45 1.91 -1.66
CA VAL A 123 22.36 2.59 -0.96
C VAL A 123 21.41 1.55 -0.39
N ILE A 124 21.46 1.38 0.93
CA ILE A 124 20.59 0.49 1.68
C ILE A 124 19.74 1.32 2.63
N ARG A 125 18.43 1.10 2.60
CA ARG A 125 17.42 1.75 3.45
C ARG A 125 16.88 0.74 4.45
N ARG A 126 16.43 1.24 5.60
CA ARG A 126 15.68 0.46 6.59
C ARG A 126 14.19 0.75 6.48
N THR A 127 13.36 -0.24 6.74
CA THR A 127 11.90 -0.09 6.79
C THR A 127 11.48 0.73 8.01
N GLU A 128 10.41 1.51 7.87
CA GLU A 128 9.75 2.17 9.00
C GLU A 128 8.98 1.14 9.86
N PRO A 129 8.80 1.35 11.17
CA PRO A 129 7.98 0.46 11.99
C PRO A 129 6.56 0.30 11.43
N PRO A 130 5.93 -0.88 11.60
CA PRO A 130 4.56 -1.11 11.15
C PRO A 130 3.61 -0.13 11.84
N ARG A 131 2.58 0.28 11.11
CA ARG A 131 1.52 1.15 11.62
C ARG A 131 0.19 0.43 11.57
N TYR A 132 -0.30 0.07 12.74
CA TYR A 132 -1.60 -0.58 12.90
C TYR A 132 -2.75 0.43 13.03
N TRP A 133 -3.90 0.08 12.46
CA TRP A 133 -5.11 0.90 12.36
C TRP A 133 -6.29 0.22 13.06
N PHE A 134 -6.38 0.37 14.40
CA PHE A 134 -7.44 -0.17 15.26
C PHE A 134 -8.63 0.76 15.39
#